data_AF-A0A9X3ENY9-F1
#
_entry.id   AF-A0A9X3ENY9-F1
#
_cell.length_a   1.000
_cell.length_b   1.000
_cell.length_c   1.000
_cell.angle_alpha   90.00
_cell.angle_beta   90.00
_cell.angle_gamma   90.00
#
_symmetry.space_group_name_H-M   'P 1'
#
loop_
_entity.id
_entity.type
_entity.pdbx_description
1 polymer ?
#
loop_
_entity_poly.entity_id
_entity_poly.type
_entity_poly.pdbx_seq_one_letter_code
_entity_poly.pdbx_strand_id
1 'polypeptide(L)'
;MAGERWFLFSLALGAWACGDGGALGSTEDDGSSSEVGSTSAAGTAASTTGVEESTSGTTGPEPATTTPMTTTAPTTGAEPGCGDGVTDADEECDDGSANADDAACTVACKVAVCGDGLVHAGVEACDDADADDTDACVAGCKAAACGDGFLGPGEACDDGNAVDDDACSNSCGLKSCGDGMVQGMEECDDGNADDSDDCTNACLAAVCGDGKVQAGVEDCDDANDVDDDACSNTCMQAGCGDGVANGDETDVDCGGGTCPACADGRCAPPRATARAAPAAPACARGC
;
A
#
# COMPACT_ATOMS: atom_id res chain seq x y z
N MET A 1 28.51 17.37 47.92
CA MET A 1 29.62 17.62 46.96
C MET A 1 29.31 16.82 45.71
N ALA A 2 28.49 17.38 44.82
CA ALA A 2 28.23 16.84 43.49
C ALA A 2 28.67 17.94 42.52
N GLY A 3 29.69 17.64 41.72
CA GLY A 3 30.31 18.58 40.79
C GLY A 3 29.71 18.41 39.41
N GLU A 4 29.06 19.46 38.93
CA GLU A 4 28.54 19.59 37.57
C GLU A 4 29.67 20.07 36.66
N ARG A 5 30.04 19.28 35.63
CA ARG A 5 31.05 19.67 34.63
C ARG A 5 30.32 20.23 33.41
N TRP A 6 30.38 21.55 33.28
CA TRP A 6 29.99 22.28 32.07
C TRP A 6 31.08 22.12 31.00
N PHE A 7 30.75 21.52 29.86
CA PHE A 7 31.56 21.57 28.65
C PHE A 7 31.13 22.80 27.83
N LEU A 8 32.02 23.78 27.71
CA LEU A 8 31.94 24.85 26.71
C LEU A 8 32.61 24.34 25.43
N PHE A 9 31.84 24.14 24.36
CA PHE A 9 32.38 23.99 23.01
C PHE A 9 32.11 25.28 22.23
N SER A 10 33.18 26.01 21.94
CA SER A 10 33.19 27.20 21.10
C SER A 10 32.79 26.85 19.66
N LEU A 11 31.74 27.51 19.15
CA LEU A 11 31.44 27.55 17.72
C LEU A 11 32.48 28.45 17.02
N ALA A 12 33.31 27.88 16.16
CA ALA A 12 34.12 28.62 15.21
C ALA A 12 33.34 28.78 13.90
N LEU A 13 33.06 30.02 13.52
CA LEU A 13 32.59 30.39 12.18
C LEU A 13 33.71 30.11 11.16
N GLY A 14 33.39 29.33 10.13
CA GLY A 14 34.23 29.13 8.96
C GLY A 14 33.38 29.28 7.70
N ALA A 15 33.42 30.49 7.11
CA ALA A 15 32.97 30.72 5.75
C ALA A 15 33.94 30.04 4.78
N TRP A 16 33.42 29.27 3.82
CA TRP A 16 34.19 28.83 2.67
C TRP A 16 33.43 29.02 1.37
N ALA A 17 34.24 29.30 0.36
CA ALA A 17 33.92 30.09 -0.80
C ALA A 17 33.25 29.29 -1.93
N CYS A 18 32.64 30.06 -2.82
CA CYS A 18 32.22 29.71 -4.17
C CYS A 18 33.38 29.13 -5.00
N GLY A 19 33.11 28.05 -5.74
CA GLY A 19 34.00 27.45 -6.72
C GLY A 19 33.23 27.03 -7.97
N ASP A 20 33.41 27.80 -9.03
CA ASP A 20 33.02 27.50 -10.42
C ASP A 20 33.72 26.26 -10.98
N GLY A 21 33.01 25.52 -11.83
CA GLY A 21 33.61 24.85 -12.99
C GLY A 21 33.15 23.42 -13.26
N GLY A 22 32.58 23.19 -14.46
CA GLY A 22 32.77 21.92 -15.17
C GLY A 22 31.55 21.34 -15.88
N ALA A 23 31.23 21.88 -17.06
CA ALA A 23 30.33 21.29 -18.04
C ALA A 23 30.95 20.05 -18.73
N LEU A 24 30.21 18.95 -18.82
CA LEU A 24 30.26 17.83 -19.80
C LEU A 24 28.94 17.05 -19.59
N GLY A 25 28.16 16.56 -20.54
CA GLY A 25 28.19 16.49 -21.98
C GLY A 25 26.89 15.78 -22.38
N SER A 26 26.20 16.32 -23.37
CA SER A 26 24.99 15.76 -23.97
C SER A 26 25.33 14.50 -24.76
N THR A 27 24.50 13.46 -24.64
CA THR A 27 24.31 12.49 -25.71
C THR A 27 22.82 12.39 -25.98
N GLU A 28 22.43 12.92 -27.12
CA GLU A 28 21.18 12.62 -27.81
C GLU A 28 21.14 11.12 -28.19
N ASP A 29 19.98 10.48 -27.99
CA ASP A 29 19.60 9.30 -28.76
C ASP A 29 18.10 9.42 -29.11
N ASP A 30 17.87 9.79 -30.37
CA ASP A 30 16.60 9.76 -31.09
C ASP A 30 16.17 8.30 -31.34
N GLY A 31 14.87 8.01 -31.20
CA GLY A 31 14.37 6.68 -31.58
C GLY A 31 12.88 6.44 -31.41
N SER A 32 12.03 7.38 -31.84
CA SER A 32 10.60 7.11 -32.03
C SER A 32 10.36 6.35 -33.34
N SER A 33 9.52 5.31 -33.32
CA SER A 33 8.46 5.10 -34.32
C SER A 33 7.57 3.90 -33.97
N SER A 34 6.28 4.21 -33.84
CA SER A 34 5.12 3.32 -33.98
C SER A 34 5.08 2.64 -35.35
N GLU A 35 4.34 1.52 -35.44
CA GLU A 35 3.13 1.36 -36.28
C GLU A 35 2.68 -0.12 -36.36
N VAL A 36 1.41 -0.31 -36.01
CA VAL A 36 0.37 -1.33 -36.33
C VAL A 36 0.66 -2.68 -37.02
N GLY A 37 -0.10 -3.71 -36.61
CA GLY A 37 -0.33 -4.92 -37.41
C GLY A 37 -1.17 -6.02 -36.74
N SER A 38 -2.50 -5.93 -36.80
CA SER A 38 -3.41 -7.05 -36.52
C SER A 38 -3.27 -8.16 -37.58
N THR A 39 -3.16 -9.44 -37.16
CA THR A 39 -3.68 -10.57 -37.95
C THR A 39 -4.18 -11.69 -37.05
N SER A 40 -5.42 -12.10 -37.30
CA SER A 40 -6.06 -13.28 -36.74
C SER A 40 -5.53 -14.55 -37.40
N ALA A 41 -5.35 -15.62 -36.63
CA ALA A 41 -5.40 -16.98 -37.16
C ALA A 41 -5.89 -17.96 -36.08
N ALA A 42 -7.03 -18.57 -36.38
CA ALA A 42 -7.64 -19.66 -35.64
C ALA A 42 -6.76 -20.92 -35.69
N GLY A 43 -6.67 -21.61 -34.56
CA GLY A 43 -6.05 -22.92 -34.42
C GLY A 43 -6.93 -23.82 -33.58
N THR A 44 -7.87 -24.47 -34.24
CA THR A 44 -8.68 -25.59 -33.74
C THR A 44 -7.79 -26.76 -33.33
N ALA A 45 -7.95 -27.26 -32.11
CA ALA A 45 -7.68 -28.66 -31.80
C ALA A 45 -8.71 -29.15 -30.76
N ALA A 46 -9.63 -29.96 -31.26
CA ALA A 46 -10.56 -30.75 -30.48
C ALA A 46 -9.80 -31.71 -29.55
N SER A 47 -10.27 -31.86 -28.31
CA SER A 47 -9.97 -33.06 -27.53
C SER A 47 -11.28 -33.72 -27.12
N THR A 48 -11.33 -35.00 -27.46
CA THR A 48 -12.52 -35.84 -27.56
C THR A 48 -12.91 -36.42 -26.22
N THR A 49 -14.22 -36.57 -26.06
CA THR A 49 -14.93 -37.49 -25.15
C THR A 49 -14.23 -38.82 -24.89
N GLY A 50 -14.27 -39.27 -23.63
CA GLY A 50 -13.93 -40.63 -23.20
C GLY A 50 -14.50 -40.90 -21.82
N VAL A 51 -15.78 -41.22 -21.77
CA VAL A 51 -16.46 -41.84 -20.62
C VAL A 51 -16.11 -43.31 -20.68
N GLU A 52 -15.52 -43.89 -19.64
CA GLU A 52 -15.58 -45.34 -19.40
C GLU A 52 -15.66 -45.56 -17.88
N GLU A 53 -16.89 -45.86 -17.47
CA GLU A 53 -17.26 -46.63 -16.30
C GLU A 53 -16.46 -47.95 -16.27
N SER A 54 -15.95 -48.35 -15.11
CA SER A 54 -15.51 -49.73 -14.91
C SER A 54 -16.11 -50.29 -13.63
N THR A 55 -17.11 -51.12 -13.90
CA THR A 55 -17.86 -52.01 -13.04
C THR A 55 -17.00 -53.05 -12.34
N SER A 56 -17.26 -53.19 -11.03
CA SER A 56 -17.55 -54.44 -10.32
C SER A 56 -17.14 -55.77 -10.99
N GLY A 57 -16.21 -56.49 -10.35
CA GLY A 57 -15.91 -57.90 -10.60
C GLY A 57 -15.59 -58.64 -9.31
N THR A 58 -16.61 -59.29 -8.74
CA THR A 58 -16.54 -60.22 -7.60
C THR A 58 -16.28 -61.64 -8.09
N THR A 59 -15.23 -62.30 -7.57
CA THR A 59 -15.05 -63.76 -7.40
C THR A 59 -13.84 -63.94 -6.48
N GLY A 60 -13.80 -64.67 -5.37
CA GLY A 60 -14.69 -65.58 -4.66
C GLY A 60 -14.02 -65.90 -3.30
N PRO A 61 -14.67 -66.69 -2.42
CA PRO A 61 -14.33 -66.76 -1.01
C PRO A 61 -13.33 -67.90 -0.71
N GLU A 62 -12.36 -67.65 0.18
CA GLU A 62 -11.64 -68.71 0.90
C GLU A 62 -11.68 -68.46 2.42
N PRO A 63 -11.67 -69.54 3.22
CA PRO A 63 -12.32 -69.56 4.52
C PRO A 63 -11.38 -69.09 5.65
N ALA A 64 -11.86 -68.15 6.46
CA ALA A 64 -11.27 -67.87 7.76
C ALA A 64 -11.57 -69.05 8.70
N THR A 65 -10.54 -69.85 8.94
CA THR A 65 -10.53 -70.89 9.96
C THR A 65 -10.62 -70.21 11.33
N THR A 66 -11.73 -70.47 12.03
CA THR A 66 -11.96 -70.07 13.41
C THR A 66 -11.07 -70.88 14.35
N THR A 67 -10.01 -70.26 14.86
CA THR A 67 -9.36 -70.70 16.12
C THR A 67 -9.69 -69.68 17.20
N PRO A 68 -10.42 -70.05 18.27
CA PRO A 68 -10.60 -69.16 19.41
C PRO A 68 -9.30 -69.19 20.22
N MET A 69 -8.54 -68.09 20.20
CA MET A 69 -7.51 -67.85 21.20
C MET A 69 -8.18 -67.35 22.48
N THR A 70 -8.71 -68.29 23.25
CA THR A 70 -8.85 -68.09 24.68
C THR A 70 -7.47 -68.33 25.30
N THR A 71 -6.68 -67.28 25.37
CA THR A 71 -5.50 -67.24 26.24
C THR A 71 -5.81 -66.32 27.41
N THR A 72 -6.48 -66.89 28.40
CA THR A 72 -6.40 -66.37 29.76
C THR A 72 -5.02 -66.75 30.29
N ALA A 73 -4.12 -65.78 30.39
CA ALA A 73 -2.90 -65.91 31.19
C ALA A 73 -2.82 -64.70 32.14
N PRO A 74 -2.74 -64.92 33.46
CA PRO A 74 -2.59 -63.85 34.44
C PRO A 74 -1.11 -63.48 34.57
N THR A 75 -0.76 -62.20 34.42
CA THR A 75 0.58 -61.72 34.76
C THR A 75 0.48 -60.43 35.58
N THR A 76 0.73 -60.59 36.86
CA THR A 76 1.05 -59.55 37.82
C THR A 76 2.18 -58.66 37.29
N GLY A 77 1.91 -57.35 37.22
CA GLY A 77 2.87 -56.29 36.89
C GLY A 77 2.98 -56.03 35.40
N ALA A 78 2.01 -55.30 34.83
CA ALA A 78 2.28 -54.54 33.61
C ALA A 78 3.48 -53.64 33.93
N GLU A 79 4.54 -53.75 33.14
CA GLU A 79 5.57 -52.71 33.13
C GLU A 79 4.85 -51.37 32.90
N PRO A 80 5.15 -50.31 33.69
CA PRO A 80 4.57 -48.99 33.46
C PRO A 80 4.91 -48.63 32.02
N GLY A 81 3.89 -48.45 31.20
CA GLY A 81 4.01 -48.61 29.77
C GLY A 81 3.10 -47.62 29.09
N CYS A 82 3.75 -46.71 28.36
CA CYS A 82 3.13 -45.66 27.58
C CYS A 82 1.80 -46.05 26.93
N GLY A 83 0.78 -45.26 27.22
CA GLY A 83 -0.58 -45.39 26.73
C GLY A 83 -1.55 -46.06 27.72
N ASP A 84 -1.23 -46.12 29.01
CA ASP A 84 -2.10 -46.69 30.04
C ASP A 84 -2.99 -45.63 30.75
N GLY A 85 -2.80 -44.36 30.40
CA GLY A 85 -3.54 -43.21 30.92
C GLY A 85 -2.99 -42.65 32.23
N VAL A 86 -1.78 -43.06 32.65
CA VAL A 86 -1.07 -42.44 33.78
C VAL A 86 0.34 -42.02 33.37
N THR A 87 0.75 -40.80 33.71
CA THR A 87 2.11 -40.34 33.41
C THR A 87 3.10 -40.96 34.38
N ASP A 88 3.93 -41.87 33.88
CA ASP A 88 4.98 -42.54 34.65
C ASP A 88 6.29 -41.72 34.73
N ALA A 89 7.26 -42.20 35.52
CA ALA A 89 8.50 -41.46 35.81
C ALA A 89 9.40 -41.20 34.59
N ASP A 90 9.28 -42.02 33.53
CA ASP A 90 10.06 -41.91 32.28
C ASP A 90 9.26 -41.26 31.14
N GLU A 91 8.02 -40.84 31.41
CA GLU A 91 7.07 -40.28 30.45
C GLU A 91 6.90 -38.78 30.63
N GLU A 92 6.74 -38.04 29.53
CA GLU A 92 6.48 -36.60 29.56
C GLU A 92 4.97 -36.30 29.49
N CYS A 93 4.19 -37.24 28.98
CA CYS A 93 2.74 -37.22 28.84
C CYS A 93 2.21 -38.66 28.76
N ASP A 94 0.91 -38.86 29.03
CA ASP A 94 0.22 -40.11 28.72
C ASP A 94 -1.29 -39.82 28.57
N ASP A 95 -1.76 -39.73 27.32
CA ASP A 95 -3.17 -39.57 26.98
C ASP A 95 -3.86 -40.94 26.73
N GLY A 96 -3.24 -42.02 27.21
CA GLY A 96 -3.73 -43.38 27.10
C GLY A 96 -3.82 -43.85 25.66
N SER A 97 -5.00 -44.37 25.30
CA SER A 97 -5.30 -44.77 23.92
C SER A 97 -5.36 -43.62 22.93
N ALA A 98 -5.31 -42.36 23.38
CA ALA A 98 -5.27 -41.19 22.50
C ALA A 98 -3.85 -40.82 22.06
N ASN A 99 -2.80 -41.49 22.57
CA ASN A 99 -1.45 -41.32 22.07
C ASN A 99 -1.38 -41.71 20.59
N ALA A 100 -0.72 -40.88 19.78
CA ALA A 100 -0.48 -41.12 18.36
C ALA A 100 0.75 -40.35 17.90
N ASP A 101 1.39 -40.76 16.80
CA ASP A 101 2.60 -40.09 16.29
C ASP A 101 2.37 -38.61 15.95
N ASP A 102 1.13 -38.22 15.65
CA ASP A 102 0.66 -36.86 15.30
C ASP A 102 -0.31 -36.28 16.36
N ALA A 103 -0.22 -36.75 17.61
CA ALA A 103 -1.01 -36.24 18.73
C ALA A 103 -0.13 -35.47 19.71
N ALA A 104 -0.79 -34.68 20.59
CA ALA A 104 -0.12 -33.95 21.66
C ALA A 104 0.81 -34.82 22.51
N CYS A 105 0.43 -36.09 22.71
CA CYS A 105 1.27 -37.12 23.27
C CYS A 105 1.59 -38.20 22.23
N THR A 106 2.87 -38.36 21.92
CA THR A 106 3.34 -39.36 20.96
C THR A 106 3.19 -40.78 21.50
N VAL A 107 3.27 -41.79 20.63
CA VAL A 107 3.26 -43.21 21.04
C VAL A 107 4.47 -43.62 21.91
N ALA A 108 5.46 -42.74 22.03
CA ALA A 108 6.63 -42.88 22.91
C ALA A 108 6.47 -42.10 24.23
N CYS A 109 5.28 -41.55 24.50
CA CYS A 109 4.99 -40.73 25.68
C CYS A 109 5.92 -39.53 25.82
N LYS A 110 6.20 -38.93 24.65
CA LYS A 110 6.88 -37.65 24.49
C LYS A 110 5.89 -36.61 24.01
N VAL A 111 6.04 -35.38 24.52
CA VAL A 111 5.21 -34.26 24.08
C VAL A 111 5.55 -33.95 22.62
N ALA A 112 4.52 -33.62 21.84
CA ALA A 112 4.65 -33.08 20.49
C ALA A 112 5.69 -31.95 20.41
N VAL A 113 6.50 -31.95 19.36
CA VAL A 113 7.55 -30.94 19.15
C VAL A 113 7.38 -30.33 17.77
N CYS A 114 7.16 -29.02 17.75
CA CYS A 114 7.16 -28.23 16.53
C CYS A 114 8.51 -28.31 15.79
N GLY A 115 8.46 -28.49 14.47
CA GLY A 115 9.59 -28.63 13.55
C GLY A 115 10.04 -30.08 13.37
N ASP A 116 9.22 -31.07 13.71
CA ASP A 116 9.52 -32.49 13.50
C ASP A 116 8.93 -33.05 12.19
N GLY A 117 8.21 -32.22 11.44
CA GLY A 117 7.57 -32.54 10.17
C GLY A 117 6.21 -33.24 10.31
N LEU A 118 5.64 -33.28 11.52
CA LEU A 118 4.31 -33.83 11.80
C LEU A 118 3.43 -32.74 12.39
N VAL A 119 2.24 -32.55 11.81
CA VAL A 119 1.25 -31.62 12.39
C VAL A 119 0.52 -32.30 13.53
N HIS A 120 0.87 -31.96 14.76
CA HIS A 120 0.29 -32.51 15.98
C HIS A 120 -1.10 -31.93 16.28
N ALA A 121 -2.13 -32.77 16.15
CA ALA A 121 -3.52 -32.36 16.22
C ALA A 121 -3.87 -31.65 17.54
N GLY A 122 -4.28 -30.38 17.44
CA GLY A 122 -4.68 -29.57 18.58
C GLY A 122 -3.53 -28.96 19.40
N VAL A 123 -2.28 -29.25 19.03
CA VAL A 123 -1.09 -28.56 19.57
C VAL A 123 -0.66 -27.45 18.64
N GLU A 124 -0.70 -27.70 17.33
CA GLU A 124 -0.22 -26.75 16.34
C GLU A 124 -1.05 -26.73 15.06
N ALA A 125 -0.88 -25.67 14.26
CA ALA A 125 -1.67 -25.45 13.04
C ALA A 125 -0.97 -25.97 11.77
N CYS A 126 0.35 -26.07 11.80
CA CYS A 126 1.22 -26.46 10.69
C CYS A 126 2.57 -26.95 11.26
N ASP A 127 3.36 -27.66 10.46
CA ASP A 127 4.74 -28.03 10.75
C ASP A 127 5.41 -28.35 9.40
N ASP A 128 6.46 -27.62 9.04
CA ASP A 128 7.24 -27.78 7.81
C ASP A 128 8.68 -28.27 8.06
N ALA A 129 8.95 -28.73 9.28
CA ALA A 129 10.23 -29.26 9.72
C ALA A 129 11.39 -28.26 9.70
N ASP A 130 11.12 -26.95 9.72
CA ASP A 130 12.14 -25.95 9.91
C ASP A 130 11.74 -24.83 10.90
N ALA A 131 12.43 -23.70 10.84
CA ALA A 131 12.27 -22.57 11.76
C ALA A 131 12.40 -21.23 11.02
N ASP A 132 12.08 -21.24 9.72
CA ASP A 132 11.98 -20.05 8.90
C ASP A 132 10.65 -19.36 9.22
N ASP A 133 10.68 -18.05 9.39
CA ASP A 133 9.47 -17.26 9.65
C ASP A 133 8.89 -16.68 8.35
N THR A 134 9.50 -16.94 7.19
CA THR A 134 9.16 -16.30 5.91
C THR A 134 8.32 -17.18 4.98
N ASP A 135 7.89 -18.35 5.45
CA ASP A 135 7.05 -19.28 4.72
C ASP A 135 5.64 -19.40 5.34
N ALA A 136 4.93 -20.47 5.03
CA ALA A 136 3.55 -20.64 5.46
C ALA A 136 3.42 -21.04 6.94
N CYS A 137 4.52 -21.47 7.59
CA CYS A 137 4.51 -21.94 8.96
C CYS A 137 5.63 -21.27 9.77
N VAL A 138 5.29 -20.17 10.43
CA VAL A 138 6.27 -19.43 11.23
C VAL A 138 6.80 -20.26 12.40
N ALA A 139 7.98 -19.89 12.90
CA ALA A 139 8.62 -20.55 14.02
C ALA A 139 7.67 -20.63 15.22
N GLY A 140 7.42 -21.85 15.68
CA GLY A 140 6.41 -22.15 16.69
C GLY A 140 5.09 -22.69 16.13
N CYS A 141 5.09 -23.16 14.89
CA CYS A 141 4.06 -24.00 14.29
C CYS A 141 2.69 -23.33 14.24
N LYS A 142 2.73 -22.05 13.88
CA LYS A 142 1.57 -21.22 13.59
C LYS A 142 1.56 -20.93 12.10
N ALA A 143 0.38 -20.91 11.50
CA ALA A 143 0.28 -20.44 10.13
C ALA A 143 0.70 -18.97 10.08
N ALA A 144 1.50 -18.61 9.07
CA ALA A 144 1.81 -17.22 8.78
C ALA A 144 0.52 -16.42 8.62
N ALA A 145 0.49 -15.24 9.20
CA ALA A 145 -0.69 -14.39 9.21
C ALA A 145 -0.31 -12.92 9.22
N CYS A 146 -1.02 -12.15 8.39
CA CYS A 146 -0.87 -10.71 8.38
C CYS A 146 -1.00 -10.06 9.77
N GLY A 147 0.00 -9.26 10.11
CA GLY A 147 0.14 -8.58 11.40
C GLY A 147 0.84 -9.43 12.47
N ASP A 148 1.50 -10.53 12.13
CA ASP A 148 2.21 -11.39 13.09
C ASP A 148 3.68 -11.00 13.32
N GLY A 149 4.19 -10.05 12.53
CA GLY A 149 5.54 -9.50 12.61
C GLY A 149 6.52 -10.14 11.64
N PHE A 150 6.07 -11.08 10.82
CA PHE A 150 6.88 -11.82 9.86
C PHE A 150 6.34 -11.62 8.45
N LEU A 151 7.25 -11.45 7.48
CA LEU A 151 6.86 -11.29 6.08
C LEU A 151 6.63 -12.67 5.46
N GLY A 152 5.37 -13.07 5.37
CA GLY A 152 4.96 -14.36 4.85
C GLY A 152 4.80 -14.42 3.31
N PRO A 153 4.53 -15.62 2.78
CA PRO A 153 4.35 -15.83 1.35
C PRO A 153 3.06 -15.19 0.85
N GLY A 154 3.20 -14.21 -0.06
CA GLY A 154 2.07 -13.50 -0.67
C GLY A 154 1.75 -12.16 -0.01
N GLU A 155 2.43 -11.83 1.07
CA GLU A 155 2.33 -10.54 1.75
C GLU A 155 3.32 -9.55 1.13
N ALA A 156 2.89 -8.30 0.92
CA ALA A 156 3.75 -7.24 0.41
C ALA A 156 4.46 -6.47 1.54
N CYS A 157 3.89 -6.54 2.75
CA CYS A 157 4.41 -6.00 4.00
C CYS A 157 3.83 -6.79 5.18
N ASP A 158 4.43 -6.62 6.36
CA ASP A 158 3.88 -6.99 7.66
C ASP A 158 4.48 -6.02 8.70
N ASP A 159 3.65 -5.37 9.52
CA ASP A 159 4.10 -4.44 10.57
C ASP A 159 3.77 -4.91 12.00
N GLY A 160 3.46 -6.20 12.15
CA GLY A 160 3.30 -6.87 13.43
C GLY A 160 2.09 -6.43 14.24
N ASN A 161 1.10 -5.81 13.59
CA ASN A 161 -0.12 -5.43 14.27
C ASN A 161 -1.35 -5.46 13.33
N ALA A 162 -2.52 -5.18 13.88
CA ALA A 162 -3.80 -5.25 13.17
C ALA A 162 -4.47 -3.87 13.00
N VAL A 163 -3.65 -2.83 12.81
CA VAL A 163 -4.08 -1.47 12.51
C VAL A 163 -3.98 -1.28 11.00
N ASP A 164 -4.98 -0.67 10.37
CA ASP A 164 -4.98 -0.47 8.91
C ASP A 164 -4.22 0.81 8.48
N ASP A 165 -4.13 1.81 9.37
CA ASP A 165 -3.70 3.16 8.99
C ASP A 165 -2.18 3.41 9.18
N ASP A 166 -1.41 2.39 9.57
CA ASP A 166 0.06 2.39 9.74
C ASP A 166 0.76 1.54 8.67
N ALA A 167 2.05 1.26 8.81
CA ALA A 167 2.96 0.98 7.68
C ALA A 167 2.49 -0.13 6.72
N CYS A 168 1.66 -1.06 7.19
CA CYS A 168 1.04 -2.09 6.39
C CYS A 168 -0.48 -2.12 6.61
N SER A 169 -1.26 -2.45 5.58
CA SER A 169 -2.70 -2.71 5.77
C SER A 169 -2.94 -4.07 6.45
N ASN A 170 -4.12 -4.27 7.05
CA ASN A 170 -4.56 -5.57 7.60
C ASN A 170 -4.77 -6.66 6.54
N SER A 171 -4.67 -6.32 5.26
CA SER A 171 -4.64 -7.28 4.15
C SER A 171 -3.21 -7.56 3.66
N CYS A 172 -2.21 -7.06 4.36
CA CYS A 172 -0.78 -7.14 4.04
C CYS A 172 -0.43 -6.63 2.64
N GLY A 173 -1.23 -5.67 2.19
CA GLY A 173 -0.94 -4.83 1.05
C GLY A 173 -0.17 -3.60 1.49
N LEU A 174 0.81 -3.19 0.67
CA LEU A 174 1.45 -1.90 0.81
C LEU A 174 0.43 -0.79 0.56
N LYS A 175 0.56 0.30 1.32
CA LYS A 175 -0.16 1.55 1.05
C LYS A 175 0.04 1.94 -0.40
N SER A 176 -1.07 2.15 -1.09
CA SER A 176 -1.04 2.50 -2.50
C SER A 176 -1.97 3.67 -2.73
N CYS A 177 -1.41 4.75 -3.21
CA CYS A 177 -2.20 5.90 -3.59
C CYS A 177 -3.26 5.52 -4.63
N GLY A 178 -4.52 5.86 -4.34
CA GLY A 178 -5.67 5.56 -5.16
C GLY A 178 -6.39 4.26 -4.77
N ASP A 179 -6.20 3.75 -3.55
CA ASP A 179 -6.88 2.53 -3.06
C ASP A 179 -8.19 2.82 -2.30
N GLY A 180 -8.50 4.09 -2.08
CA GLY A 180 -9.70 4.61 -1.45
C GLY A 180 -9.55 4.82 0.05
N MET A 181 -8.35 4.67 0.61
CA MET A 181 -8.07 4.87 2.03
C MET A 181 -6.88 5.81 2.23
N VAL A 182 -7.08 6.89 2.99
CA VAL A 182 -5.97 7.78 3.37
C VAL A 182 -5.14 7.12 4.46
N GLN A 183 -3.93 6.66 4.12
CA GLN A 183 -3.10 5.89 5.05
C GLN A 183 -1.67 6.46 5.15
N GLY A 184 -1.16 6.58 6.38
CA GLY A 184 0.25 6.93 6.63
C GLY A 184 0.66 8.36 6.26
N MET A 185 1.34 8.51 5.12
CA MET A 185 1.97 9.77 4.67
C MET A 185 1.08 10.52 3.66
N GLU A 186 -0.04 9.92 3.27
CA GLU A 186 -0.97 10.44 2.28
C GLU A 186 -1.77 11.59 2.87
N GLU A 187 -1.91 12.67 2.10
CA GLU A 187 -2.71 13.85 2.48
C GLU A 187 -4.16 13.72 1.98
N CYS A 188 -4.38 12.91 0.94
CA CYS A 188 -5.65 12.54 0.34
C CYS A 188 -5.55 11.14 -0.29
N ASP A 189 -6.69 10.55 -0.62
CA ASP A 189 -6.84 9.37 -1.48
C ASP A 189 -8.30 9.36 -1.99
N ASP A 190 -8.49 9.38 -3.31
CA ASP A 190 -9.81 9.41 -3.96
C ASP A 190 -10.18 8.07 -4.63
N GLY A 191 -9.41 7.01 -4.35
CA GLY A 191 -9.68 5.66 -4.83
C GLY A 191 -9.46 5.46 -6.32
N ASN A 192 -8.69 6.33 -6.97
CA ASN A 192 -8.36 6.17 -8.38
C ASN A 192 -6.95 6.68 -8.72
N ALA A 193 -6.56 6.57 -10.00
CA ALA A 193 -5.22 6.92 -10.48
C ALA A 193 -5.25 8.07 -11.50
N ASP A 194 -6.32 8.85 -11.50
CA ASP A 194 -6.37 10.13 -12.20
C ASP A 194 -5.48 11.12 -11.43
N ASP A 195 -4.79 11.98 -12.17
CA ASP A 195 -3.93 13.02 -11.58
C ASP A 195 -4.60 14.39 -11.71
N SER A 196 -5.88 14.40 -12.11
CA SER A 196 -6.62 15.57 -12.59
C SER A 196 -7.85 15.88 -11.73
N ASP A 197 -7.93 15.32 -10.53
CA ASP A 197 -9.03 15.44 -9.57
C ASP A 197 -8.50 15.83 -8.17
N ASP A 198 -9.32 15.59 -7.14
CA ASP A 198 -9.11 16.09 -5.77
C ASP A 198 -7.79 15.58 -5.16
N CYS A 199 -7.25 14.46 -5.64
CA CYS A 199 -6.00 13.88 -5.17
C CYS A 199 -5.04 13.53 -6.31
N THR A 200 -3.79 13.98 -6.21
CA THR A 200 -2.76 13.59 -7.18
C THR A 200 -2.36 12.13 -6.99
N ASN A 201 -1.74 11.50 -8.00
CA ASN A 201 -1.17 10.15 -7.91
C ASN A 201 0.01 10.05 -6.93
N ALA A 202 0.47 11.18 -6.37
CA ALA A 202 1.43 11.24 -5.28
C ALA A 202 0.76 11.29 -3.90
N CYS A 203 -0.57 11.19 -3.84
CA CYS A 203 -1.41 11.33 -2.66
C CYS A 203 -1.19 12.64 -1.92
N LEU A 204 -0.98 13.69 -2.71
CA LEU A 204 -0.97 15.07 -2.28
C LEU A 204 -2.25 15.71 -2.80
N ALA A 205 -2.86 16.56 -1.96
CA ALA A 205 -4.03 17.32 -2.37
C ALA A 205 -3.70 18.16 -3.60
N ALA A 206 -4.68 18.30 -4.49
CA ALA A 206 -4.65 19.24 -5.60
C ALA A 206 -4.20 20.64 -5.13
N VAL A 207 -3.24 21.25 -5.85
CA VAL A 207 -2.71 22.58 -5.52
C VAL A 207 -2.85 23.51 -6.72
N CYS A 208 -3.52 24.63 -6.49
CA CYS A 208 -3.59 25.74 -7.43
C CYS A 208 -2.20 26.28 -7.79
N GLY A 209 -1.92 26.41 -9.09
CA GLY A 209 -0.66 26.93 -9.62
C GLY A 209 0.40 25.86 -9.87
N ASP A 210 0.04 24.57 -9.90
CA ASP A 210 0.95 23.44 -10.14
C ASP A 210 1.08 23.06 -11.63
N GLY A 211 0.28 23.69 -12.49
CA GLY A 211 0.26 23.47 -13.93
C GLY A 211 -0.81 22.48 -14.40
N LYS A 212 -1.70 22.01 -13.52
CA LYS A 212 -2.79 21.08 -13.82
C LYS A 212 -4.10 21.67 -13.35
N VAL A 213 -5.16 21.47 -14.14
CA VAL A 213 -6.51 21.89 -13.75
C VAL A 213 -7.22 20.68 -13.15
N GLN A 214 -7.41 20.70 -11.84
CA GLN A 214 -8.04 19.62 -11.08
C GLN A 214 -9.57 19.78 -11.09
N ALA A 215 -10.24 18.89 -11.82
CA ALA A 215 -11.67 18.98 -12.11
C ALA A 215 -12.51 18.89 -10.82
N GLY A 216 -13.22 19.97 -10.48
CA GLY A 216 -14.07 20.04 -9.28
C GLY A 216 -13.37 20.64 -8.06
N VAL A 217 -12.04 20.81 -8.11
CA VAL A 217 -11.26 21.58 -7.13
C VAL A 217 -11.09 23.03 -7.60
N GLU A 218 -10.79 23.21 -8.89
CA GLU A 218 -10.46 24.50 -9.47
C GLU A 218 -11.06 24.74 -10.86
N ASP A 219 -11.25 26.02 -11.19
CA ASP A 219 -11.79 26.46 -12.49
C ASP A 219 -10.68 26.73 -13.53
N CYS A 220 -9.45 26.98 -13.09
CA CYS A 220 -8.27 27.25 -13.92
C CYS A 220 -6.99 26.90 -13.15
N ASP A 221 -5.87 26.84 -13.87
CA ASP A 221 -4.50 26.78 -13.33
C ASP A 221 -3.57 27.36 -14.41
N ASP A 222 -2.67 28.27 -14.01
CA ASP A 222 -1.67 28.87 -14.90
C ASP A 222 -0.22 28.71 -14.40
N ALA A 223 0.01 27.64 -13.62
CA ALA A 223 1.32 27.18 -13.16
C ALA A 223 2.13 28.20 -12.35
N ASN A 224 1.47 29.17 -11.71
CA ASN A 224 2.14 30.18 -10.92
C ASN A 224 1.25 30.76 -9.78
N ASP A 225 1.88 31.50 -8.86
CA ASP A 225 1.23 32.11 -7.68
C ASP A 225 0.97 33.64 -7.84
N VAL A 226 0.66 34.11 -9.06
CA VAL A 226 0.37 35.52 -9.33
C VAL A 226 -1.15 35.74 -9.42
N ASP A 227 -1.70 36.58 -8.55
CA ASP A 227 -3.17 36.76 -8.45
C ASP A 227 -3.79 37.59 -9.60
N ASP A 228 -2.96 38.31 -10.36
CA ASP A 228 -3.38 39.34 -11.33
C ASP A 228 -3.21 38.89 -12.81
N ASP A 229 -3.05 37.59 -13.08
CA ASP A 229 -2.92 37.06 -14.45
C ASP A 229 -4.09 36.13 -14.85
N ALA A 230 -3.85 35.01 -15.52
CA ALA A 230 -4.92 34.27 -16.19
C ALA A 230 -5.79 33.48 -15.18
N CYS A 231 -5.21 33.12 -14.04
CA CYS A 231 -5.86 32.43 -12.96
C CYS A 231 -5.53 33.10 -11.62
N SER A 232 -6.52 33.25 -10.74
CA SER A 232 -6.23 33.75 -9.38
C SER A 232 -5.49 32.69 -8.55
N ASN A 233 -4.85 33.10 -7.45
CA ASN A 233 -4.23 32.20 -6.47
C ASN A 233 -5.24 31.35 -5.68
N THR A 234 -6.54 31.60 -5.89
CA THR A 234 -7.64 30.75 -5.40
C THR A 234 -8.23 29.88 -6.50
N CYS A 235 -7.54 29.80 -7.64
CA CYS A 235 -7.89 29.11 -8.86
C CYS A 235 -9.33 29.30 -9.34
N MET A 236 -9.77 30.55 -9.18
CA MET A 236 -10.92 31.12 -9.85
C MET A 236 -10.46 31.81 -11.12
N GLN A 237 -11.19 31.58 -12.21
CA GLN A 237 -10.94 32.22 -13.48
C GLN A 237 -11.09 33.74 -13.37
N ALA A 238 -10.17 34.48 -13.99
CA ALA A 238 -10.22 35.92 -14.13
C ALA A 238 -11.61 36.38 -14.60
N GLY A 239 -12.30 37.15 -13.76
CA GLY A 239 -13.70 37.49 -13.96
C GLY A 239 -13.91 38.98 -14.13
N CYS A 240 -14.71 39.38 -15.12
CA CYS A 240 -15.05 40.77 -15.44
C CYS A 240 -15.89 41.53 -14.37
N GLY A 241 -15.82 41.12 -13.11
CA GLY A 241 -16.60 41.66 -11.99
C GLY A 241 -16.07 41.21 -10.62
N ASP A 242 -14.83 40.72 -10.56
CA ASP A 242 -14.15 40.25 -9.33
C ASP A 242 -13.47 41.40 -8.57
N GLY A 243 -13.39 42.60 -9.14
CA GLY A 243 -12.81 43.80 -8.54
C GLY A 243 -11.29 43.89 -8.68
N VAL A 244 -10.68 43.01 -9.47
CA VAL A 244 -9.25 42.95 -9.79
C VAL A 244 -9.05 43.30 -11.27
N ALA A 245 -7.83 43.64 -11.70
CA ALA A 245 -7.50 43.81 -13.12
C ALA A 245 -6.60 42.65 -13.54
N ASN A 246 -7.18 41.58 -14.07
CA ASN A 246 -6.50 40.32 -14.37
C ASN A 246 -6.87 39.75 -15.76
N GLY A 247 -6.19 38.69 -16.19
CA GLY A 247 -6.39 38.06 -17.50
C GLY A 247 -6.18 38.99 -18.70
N ASP A 248 -7.20 39.10 -19.55
CA ASP A 248 -7.19 39.93 -20.76
C ASP A 248 -7.67 41.38 -20.51
N GLU A 249 -8.02 41.73 -19.26
CA GLU A 249 -8.57 43.04 -18.93
C GLU A 249 -7.58 44.19 -19.17
N THR A 250 -8.12 45.36 -19.56
CA THR A 250 -7.29 46.57 -19.75
C THR A 250 -7.44 47.58 -18.61
N ASP A 251 -8.43 47.41 -17.74
CA ASP A 251 -8.62 48.09 -16.45
C ASP A 251 -9.51 47.18 -15.56
N VAL A 252 -9.62 47.47 -14.26
CA VAL A 252 -10.37 46.64 -13.28
C VAL A 252 -11.79 46.32 -13.79
N ASP A 253 -12.10 45.03 -13.93
CA ASP A 253 -13.38 44.47 -14.39
C ASP A 253 -13.79 44.88 -15.83
N CYS A 254 -12.86 45.38 -16.68
CA CYS A 254 -13.23 45.85 -18.00
C CYS A 254 -12.12 45.84 -19.07
N GLY A 255 -12.59 45.86 -20.32
CA GLY A 255 -11.75 45.94 -21.51
C GLY A 255 -11.15 44.60 -21.91
N GLY A 256 -10.14 44.63 -22.78
CA GLY A 256 -9.64 43.39 -23.38
C GLY A 256 -10.54 42.81 -24.47
N GLY A 257 -10.32 41.52 -24.77
CA GLY A 257 -11.12 40.74 -25.71
C GLY A 257 -12.28 39.96 -25.08
N THR A 258 -12.19 39.68 -23.77
CA THR A 258 -13.11 38.81 -23.02
C THR A 258 -14.10 39.58 -22.14
N CYS A 259 -13.78 40.80 -21.72
CA CYS A 259 -14.63 41.63 -20.86
C CYS A 259 -15.29 42.82 -21.60
N PRO A 260 -16.40 43.37 -21.08
CA PRO A 260 -17.04 44.55 -21.65
C PRO A 260 -16.06 45.72 -21.73
N ALA A 261 -16.07 46.46 -22.85
CA ALA A 261 -15.19 47.61 -23.01
C ALA A 261 -15.29 48.60 -21.84
N CYS A 262 -14.15 49.07 -21.37
CA CYS A 262 -14.11 50.09 -20.34
C CYS A 262 -14.88 51.33 -20.77
N ALA A 263 -15.72 51.83 -19.87
CA ALA A 263 -16.41 53.09 -20.11
C ALA A 263 -15.35 54.21 -20.24
N ASP A 264 -15.53 55.09 -21.25
CA ASP A 264 -14.64 56.21 -21.52
C ASP A 264 -14.27 56.99 -20.24
N GLY A 265 -13.00 56.94 -19.85
CA GLY A 265 -12.46 57.70 -18.72
C GLY A 265 -12.22 56.92 -17.42
N ARG A 266 -12.22 55.57 -17.44
CA ARG A 266 -11.66 54.76 -16.35
C ARG A 266 -10.29 54.23 -16.76
N CYS A 267 -9.26 54.96 -16.33
CA CYS A 267 -8.09 54.38 -15.69
C CYS A 267 -8.15 55.04 -14.30
N ALA A 268 -8.44 54.24 -13.26
CA ALA A 268 -9.01 54.61 -11.96
C ALA A 268 -8.81 56.05 -11.39
N PRO A 269 -9.79 56.62 -10.67
CA PRO A 269 -9.52 57.74 -9.77
C PRO A 269 -8.69 57.23 -8.57
N PRO A 270 -7.66 57.96 -8.09
CA PRO A 270 -7.09 57.63 -6.81
C PRO A 270 -8.16 57.84 -5.74
N ARG A 271 -8.34 56.87 -4.84
CA ARG A 271 -8.95 57.13 -3.53
C ARG A 271 -8.08 58.17 -2.81
N ALA A 272 -8.38 59.44 -3.03
CA ALA A 272 -7.99 60.55 -2.16
C ALA A 272 -8.99 61.69 -2.35
N THR A 273 -9.99 61.74 -1.47
CA THR A 273 -10.74 62.93 -1.03
C THR A 273 -11.19 63.93 -2.09
N ALA A 274 -12.51 64.04 -2.24
CA ALA A 274 -13.23 65.08 -2.96
C ALA A 274 -12.58 66.48 -2.89
N ARG A 275 -12.01 66.97 -4.00
CA ARG A 275 -12.14 68.38 -4.41
C ARG A 275 -11.76 68.60 -5.89
N ALA A 276 -12.76 69.04 -6.66
CA ALA A 276 -12.70 69.88 -7.86
C ALA A 276 -11.83 69.44 -9.06
N ALA A 277 -12.50 69.12 -10.18
CA ALA A 277 -11.96 69.30 -11.53
C ALA A 277 -11.62 70.80 -11.77
N PRO A 278 -10.63 71.15 -12.61
CA PRO A 278 -10.82 71.04 -14.06
C PRO A 278 -9.58 70.61 -14.89
N ALA A 279 -9.87 70.28 -16.15
CA ALA A 279 -8.97 70.09 -17.29
C ALA A 279 -8.20 68.76 -17.38
N ALA A 280 -8.73 67.89 -18.24
CA ALA A 280 -8.03 66.74 -18.79
C ALA A 280 -6.79 67.17 -19.59
N PRO A 281 -5.62 66.54 -19.40
CA PRO A 281 -4.71 66.30 -20.49
C PRO A 281 -5.12 65.02 -21.22
N ALA A 282 -5.02 65.06 -22.55
CA ALA A 282 -5.37 64.00 -23.47
C ALA A 282 -4.77 62.64 -23.05
N CYS A 283 -5.58 61.57 -23.16
CA CYS A 283 -5.08 60.22 -23.30
C CYS A 283 -4.07 60.22 -24.47
N ALA A 284 -2.79 60.13 -24.13
CA ALA A 284 -1.76 59.88 -25.11
C ALA A 284 -1.99 58.47 -25.65
N ARG A 285 -2.27 58.42 -26.94
CA ARG A 285 -2.34 57.23 -27.80
C ARG A 285 -1.33 56.16 -27.39
N GLY A 286 -1.83 54.94 -27.19
CA GLY A 286 -0.99 53.75 -27.06
C GLY A 286 -1.70 52.65 -26.29
N CYS A 287 -2.80 52.14 -26.85
CA CYS A 287 -3.03 50.70 -26.83
C CYS A 287 -1.94 50.05 -27.68
#